data_AF-A0A2M7BL80-F1
#
_entry.id   AF-A0A2M7BL80-F1
#
_cell.length_a   1.000
_cell.length_b   1.000
_cell.length_c   1.000
_cell.angle_alpha   90.00
_cell.angle_beta   90.00
_cell.angle_gamma   90.00
#
_symmetry.space_group_name_H-M   'P 1'
#
loop_
_entity.id
_entity.type
_entity.pdbx_description
1 polymer ?
#
loop_
_entity_poly.entity_id
_entity_poly.type
_entity_poly.pdbx_seq_one_letter_code
_entity_poly.pdbx_strand_id
1 'polypeptide(L)'
;GAQVGWSSGDDNATDDTDNSSGGAGADWNPALILMNDNMATWAGGVGTNVANSRKKANILLYNVFGGFNPTPKLNLELAMTSAAKDKSLANEVSKNLGIEFDVKASYKIYDNLTYMVGAGYLWTGDYFKGTNSANLIGNDYILMNKLSLSF
;
A
#
# COMPACT_ATOMS: atom_id res chain seq x y z
N GLY A 1 -14.31 -4.22 9.15
CA GLY A 1 -13.96 -2.85 9.55
C GLY A 1 -13.65 -2.02 8.33
N ALA A 2 -13.49 -0.72 8.51
CA ALA A 2 -13.03 0.20 7.47
C ALA A 2 -12.12 1.25 8.09
N GLN A 3 -11.19 1.79 7.30
CA GLN A 3 -10.29 2.85 7.71
C GLN A 3 -10.02 3.80 6.54
N VAL A 4 -9.70 5.04 6.89
CA VAL A 4 -9.26 6.09 5.98
C VAL A 4 -7.93 6.63 6.48
N GLY A 5 -7.00 6.83 5.57
CA GLY A 5 -5.80 7.63 5.83
C GLY A 5 -5.69 8.76 4.83
N TRP A 6 -5.32 9.93 5.33
CA TRP A 6 -5.14 11.12 4.52
C TRP A 6 -3.91 11.88 5.01
N SER A 7 -3.05 12.24 4.07
CA SER A 7 -1.89 13.10 4.27
C SER A 7 -1.82 14.01 3.05
N SER A 8 -1.95 15.31 3.24
CA SER A 8 -1.82 16.27 2.15
C SER A 8 -0.37 16.73 2.01
N GLY A 9 0.02 17.13 0.81
CA GLY A 9 1.32 17.74 0.53
C GLY A 9 1.16 19.01 -0.31
N ASP A 10 2.27 19.66 -0.61
CA ASP A 10 2.29 20.88 -1.41
C ASP A 10 1.96 20.60 -2.89
N ASP A 11 1.28 21.55 -3.54
CA ASP A 11 0.97 21.55 -4.96
C ASP A 11 1.71 22.64 -5.77
N ASN A 12 2.48 23.52 -5.11
CA ASN A 12 3.17 24.63 -5.76
C ASN A 12 4.70 24.43 -5.84
N ALA A 13 5.20 24.09 -7.03
CA ALA A 13 6.64 23.90 -7.28
C ALA A 13 7.48 25.20 -7.24
N THR A 14 6.86 26.36 -7.02
CA THR A 14 7.51 27.69 -7.05
C THR A 14 7.41 28.47 -5.74
N ASP A 15 6.83 27.88 -4.69
CA ASP A 15 6.72 28.52 -3.40
C ASP A 15 8.07 28.52 -2.64
N ASP A 16 8.32 29.56 -1.85
CA ASP A 16 9.50 29.66 -0.96
C ASP A 16 9.24 29.08 0.45
N THR A 17 7.99 28.68 0.71
CA THR A 17 7.57 28.08 1.97
C THR A 17 7.82 26.57 1.99
N ASP A 18 8.60 26.09 2.98
CA ASP A 18 8.88 24.67 3.17
C ASP A 18 7.66 23.94 3.77
N ASN A 19 6.77 23.47 2.91
CA ASN A 19 5.60 22.66 3.29
C ASN A 19 5.92 21.16 3.17
N SER A 20 7.03 20.72 3.77
CA SER A 20 7.39 19.30 3.84
C SER A 20 6.21 18.46 4.37
N SER A 21 5.64 17.64 3.49
CA SER A 21 4.53 16.75 3.85
C SER A 21 5.04 15.69 4.82
N GLY A 22 4.57 15.72 6.07
CA GLY A 22 4.79 14.65 7.04
C GLY A 22 4.17 13.34 6.53
N GLY A 23 5.01 12.33 6.29
CA GLY A 23 4.53 11.01 5.88
C GLY A 23 3.73 10.32 7.00
N ALA A 24 2.77 9.47 6.66
CA ALA A 24 1.88 8.78 7.60
C ALA A 24 2.53 7.66 8.46
N GLY A 25 3.84 7.73 8.71
CA GLY A 25 4.62 6.73 9.44
C GLY A 25 4.80 5.40 8.69
N ALA A 26 5.78 4.58 9.11
CA ALA A 26 6.09 3.30 8.45
C ALA A 26 5.26 2.12 8.98
N ASP A 27 4.64 2.27 10.16
CA ASP A 27 3.96 1.18 10.85
C ASP A 27 2.58 0.87 10.26
N TRP A 28 1.94 1.87 9.66
CA TRP A 28 0.61 1.73 9.07
C TRP A 28 0.69 1.14 7.66
N ASN A 29 0.35 -0.14 7.51
CA ASN A 29 0.44 -0.88 6.24
C ASN A 29 -0.94 -1.48 5.89
N PRO A 30 -1.80 -0.71 5.18
CA PRO A 30 -3.19 -1.09 4.94
C PRO A 30 -3.37 -2.20 3.90
N ALA A 31 -2.43 -2.33 2.96
CA ALA A 31 -2.44 -3.33 1.88
C ALA A 31 -1.10 -4.08 1.82
N LEU A 32 -0.98 -5.14 1.02
CA LEU A 32 0.27 -5.88 0.85
C LEU A 32 1.25 -5.21 -0.13
N ILE A 33 0.74 -4.51 -1.15
CA ILE A 33 1.49 -3.85 -2.21
C ILE A 33 1.45 -2.32 -2.05
N LEU A 34 0.26 -1.73 -2.07
CA LEU A 34 0.07 -0.29 -1.98
C LEU A 34 0.47 0.22 -0.60
N MET A 35 1.40 1.19 -0.61
CA MET A 35 1.79 1.89 0.60
C MET A 35 2.26 0.94 1.72
N ASN A 36 2.91 -0.17 1.36
CA ASN A 36 3.44 -1.14 2.32
C ASN A 36 4.97 -1.00 2.47
N ASP A 37 5.42 -0.58 3.66
CA ASP A 37 6.83 -0.42 3.98
C ASP A 37 7.59 -1.74 4.10
N ASN A 38 6.92 -2.80 4.53
CA ASN A 38 7.50 -4.13 4.62
C ASN A 38 7.72 -4.72 3.23
N MET A 39 6.80 -4.50 2.29
CA MET A 39 6.99 -4.96 0.90
C MET A 39 8.26 -4.33 0.31
N ALA A 40 8.40 -3.01 0.39
CA ALA A 40 9.58 -2.34 -0.16
C ALA A 40 10.89 -2.82 0.50
N THR A 41 10.84 -3.23 1.76
CA THR A 41 12.00 -3.75 2.51
C THR A 41 12.38 -5.17 2.10
N TRP A 42 11.41 -6.05 1.84
CA TRP A 42 11.65 -7.49 1.66
C TRP A 42 11.46 -8.01 0.22
N ALA A 43 10.59 -7.36 -0.56
CA ALA A 43 10.32 -7.70 -1.97
C ALA A 43 10.95 -6.70 -2.95
N GLY A 44 11.42 -5.55 -2.47
CA GLY A 44 11.99 -4.48 -3.30
C GLY A 44 10.94 -3.50 -3.84
N GLY A 45 11.41 -2.44 -4.49
CA GLY A 45 10.53 -1.43 -5.11
C GLY A 45 9.87 -1.96 -6.37
N VAL A 46 8.56 -1.71 -6.52
CA VAL A 46 7.76 -2.01 -7.72
C VAL A 46 7.38 -0.73 -8.46
N GLY A 47 7.39 -0.79 -9.80
CA GLY A 47 7.12 0.34 -10.69
C GLY A 47 8.35 0.83 -11.46
N THR A 48 8.23 0.95 -12.79
CA THR A 48 9.34 1.28 -13.71
C THR A 48 9.43 2.77 -14.02
N ASN A 49 8.29 3.44 -14.25
CA ASN A 49 8.23 4.86 -14.56
C ASN A 49 8.07 5.73 -13.31
N VAL A 50 7.26 5.24 -12.36
CA VAL A 50 7.08 5.83 -11.04
C VAL A 50 7.15 4.69 -10.04
N ALA A 51 8.02 4.81 -9.03
CA ALA A 51 8.13 3.79 -8.00
C ALA A 51 6.95 3.91 -7.03
N ASN A 52 6.43 2.77 -6.57
CA ASN A 52 5.53 2.70 -5.43
C ASN A 52 6.31 3.16 -4.18
N SER A 53 6.10 4.41 -3.77
CA SER A 53 6.91 5.07 -2.75
C SER A 53 6.56 4.60 -1.34
N ARG A 54 7.60 4.33 -0.54
CA ARG A 54 7.51 4.09 0.91
C ARG A 54 6.97 5.28 1.69
N LYS A 55 7.19 6.49 1.17
CA LYS A 55 6.71 7.71 1.81
C LYS A 55 5.22 7.86 1.52
N LYS A 56 4.41 7.49 2.53
CA LYS A 56 2.96 7.73 2.61
C LYS A 56 2.65 9.22 2.81
N ALA A 57 3.02 10.03 1.83
CA ALA A 57 2.85 11.47 1.80
C ALA A 57 2.06 11.89 0.55
N ASN A 58 1.24 12.93 0.69
CA ASN A 58 0.34 13.36 -0.38
C ASN A 58 -0.56 12.20 -0.85
N ILE A 59 -1.23 11.52 0.07
CA ILE A 59 -2.08 10.35 -0.20
C ILE A 59 -3.46 10.49 0.41
N LEU A 60 -4.43 9.92 -0.27
CA LEU A 60 -5.76 9.58 0.24
C LEU A 60 -5.98 8.09 0.01
N LEU A 61 -6.28 7.37 1.08
CA LEU A 61 -6.42 5.92 1.08
C LEU A 61 -7.70 5.50 1.81
N TYR A 62 -8.46 4.62 1.17
CA TYR A 62 -9.63 3.95 1.72
C TYR A 62 -9.35 2.47 1.79
N ASN A 63 -9.58 1.84 2.94
CA ASN A 63 -9.46 0.39 3.10
C ASN A 63 -10.68 -0.18 3.80
N VAL A 64 -11.26 -1.22 3.23
CA VAL A 64 -12.30 -2.04 3.85
C VAL A 64 -11.75 -3.44 4.02
N PHE A 65 -11.85 -3.97 5.24
CA PHE A 65 -11.26 -5.25 5.59
C PHE A 65 -12.19 -6.08 6.47
N GLY A 66 -12.04 -7.38 6.40
CA GLY A 66 -12.78 -8.33 7.21
C GLY A 66 -11.92 -9.52 7.54
N GLY A 67 -12.05 -10.04 8.75
CA GLY A 67 -11.33 -11.24 9.15
C GLY A 67 -12.16 -12.05 10.11
N PHE A 68 -11.92 -13.35 10.10
CA PHE A 68 -12.53 -14.28 11.05
C PHE A 68 -11.55 -15.39 11.41
N ASN A 69 -11.85 -16.07 12.51
CA ASN A 69 -11.03 -17.16 13.03
C ASN A 69 -11.79 -18.48 12.89
N PRO A 70 -11.53 -19.28 11.84
CA PRO A 70 -12.15 -20.60 11.70
C PRO A 70 -11.80 -21.53 12.88
N THR A 71 -10.62 -21.36 13.45
CA THR A 71 -10.15 -22.09 14.64
C THR A 71 -9.42 -21.13 15.58
N PRO A 72 -9.15 -21.50 16.85
CA PRO A 72 -8.37 -20.65 17.76
C PRO A 72 -6.96 -20.31 17.28
N LYS A 73 -6.39 -21.11 16.35
CA LYS A 73 -5.03 -20.94 15.81
C LYS A 73 -4.99 -20.31 14.43
N LEU A 74 -6.08 -20.40 13.66
CA LEU A 74 -6.15 -19.90 12.29
C LEU A 74 -6.94 -18.59 12.23
N ASN A 75 -6.37 -17.61 11.55
CA ASN A 75 -7.02 -16.35 11.21
C ASN A 75 -6.99 -16.19 9.69
N LEU A 76 -8.13 -15.82 9.12
CA LEU A 76 -8.27 -15.48 7.71
C LEU A 76 -8.70 -14.02 7.61
N GLU A 77 -8.04 -13.26 6.74
CA GLU A 77 -8.34 -11.85 6.50
C GLU A 77 -8.42 -11.55 5.01
N LEU A 78 -9.37 -10.70 4.66
CA LEU A 78 -9.56 -10.13 3.34
C LEU A 78 -9.52 -8.61 3.47
N ALA A 79 -8.92 -7.92 2.51
CA ALA A 79 -8.95 -6.47 2.44
C ALA A 79 -9.09 -5.98 1.01
N MET A 80 -9.72 -4.83 0.85
CA MET A 80 -9.77 -4.09 -0.40
C MET A 80 -9.36 -2.65 -0.12
N THR A 81 -8.27 -2.23 -0.75
CA THR A 81 -7.64 -0.93 -0.53
C THR A 81 -7.62 -0.12 -1.81
N SER A 82 -8.13 1.10 -1.80
CA SER A 82 -8.03 2.06 -2.90
C SER A 82 -7.18 3.24 -2.46
N ALA A 83 -6.28 3.70 -3.32
CA ALA A 83 -5.41 4.84 -3.02
C ALA A 83 -5.30 5.82 -4.19
N ALA A 84 -5.13 7.10 -3.87
CA ALA A 84 -4.84 8.16 -4.81
C ALA A 84 -3.91 9.21 -4.18
N LYS A 85 -3.25 10.01 -5.02
CA LYS A 85 -2.61 11.25 -4.58
C LYS A 85 -3.65 12.31 -4.26
N ASP A 86 -3.43 13.08 -3.20
CA ASP A 86 -4.33 14.18 -2.81
C ASP A 86 -4.17 15.37 -3.78
N LYS A 87 -2.93 15.81 -3.97
CA LYS A 87 -2.48 16.83 -4.93
C LYS A 87 -1.76 16.20 -6.11
N SER A 88 -1.91 16.81 -7.29
CA SER A 88 -1.18 16.41 -8.50
C SER A 88 0.08 17.24 -8.55
N LEU A 89 1.23 16.62 -8.84
CA LEU A 89 2.38 17.39 -9.28
C LEU A 89 2.15 17.87 -10.72
N ALA A 90 2.81 18.96 -11.10
CA ALA A 90 2.75 19.46 -12.46
C ALA A 90 3.19 18.36 -13.45
N ASN A 91 2.36 18.13 -14.47
CA ASN A 91 2.55 17.17 -15.57
C ASN A 91 2.25 15.69 -15.27
N GLU A 92 1.79 15.29 -14.07
CA GLU A 92 1.31 13.91 -13.85
C GLU A 92 0.00 13.65 -14.60
N VAL A 93 -0.09 12.48 -15.26
CA VAL A 93 -1.26 12.12 -16.08
C VAL A 93 -2.50 11.80 -15.24
N SER A 94 -2.31 11.30 -14.01
CA SER A 94 -3.40 10.89 -13.12
C SER A 94 -2.93 10.88 -11.68
N LYS A 95 -3.86 10.99 -10.73
CA LYS A 95 -3.64 10.82 -9.29
C LYS A 95 -3.91 9.40 -8.79
N ASN A 96 -4.54 8.55 -9.61
CA ASN A 96 -5.04 7.26 -9.18
C ASN A 96 -3.91 6.24 -9.03
N LEU A 97 -3.61 5.80 -7.80
CA LEU A 97 -2.62 4.74 -7.53
C LEU A 97 -3.22 3.35 -7.83
N GLY A 98 -4.53 3.21 -7.71
CA GLY A 98 -5.24 1.97 -8.04
C GLY A 98 -5.99 1.38 -6.87
N ILE A 99 -6.42 0.13 -7.07
CA ILE A 99 -7.16 -0.66 -6.10
C ILE A 99 -6.49 -2.02 -5.93
N GLU A 100 -6.42 -2.50 -4.70
CA GLU A 100 -5.76 -3.75 -4.34
C GLU A 100 -6.71 -4.64 -3.56
N PHE A 101 -6.67 -5.94 -3.86
CA PHE A 101 -7.35 -6.97 -3.09
C PHE A 101 -6.33 -7.91 -2.45
N ASP A 102 -6.48 -8.10 -1.14
CA ASP A 102 -5.59 -8.91 -0.33
C ASP A 102 -6.32 -10.09 0.31
N VAL A 103 -5.63 -11.22 0.38
CA VAL A 103 -6.00 -12.41 1.15
C VAL A 103 -4.83 -12.78 2.03
N LYS A 104 -5.08 -12.93 3.34
CA LYS A 104 -4.08 -13.40 4.31
C LYS A 104 -4.60 -14.57 5.12
N ALA A 105 -3.73 -15.52 5.40
CA ALA A 105 -3.95 -16.59 6.36
C ALA A 105 -2.80 -16.61 7.37
N SER A 106 -3.13 -16.50 8.65
CA SER A 106 -2.15 -16.55 9.74
C SER A 106 -2.44 -17.73 10.66
N TYR A 107 -1.41 -18.53 10.94
CA TYR A 107 -1.48 -19.70 11.80
C TYR A 107 -0.52 -19.58 12.99
N LYS A 108 -1.08 -19.69 14.19
CA LYS A 108 -0.30 -19.77 15.43
C LYS A 108 0.31 -21.16 15.58
N ILE A 109 1.62 -21.25 15.33
CA ILE A 109 2.39 -22.48 15.55
C ILE A 109 2.51 -22.71 17.06
N TYR A 110 2.92 -21.65 17.78
CA TYR A 110 2.94 -21.56 19.25
C TYR A 110 2.33 -20.23 19.68
N ASP A 111 2.12 -20.04 21.00
CA ASP A 111 1.53 -18.81 21.53
C ASP A 111 2.35 -17.55 21.19
N ASN A 112 3.66 -17.71 21.05
CA ASN A 112 4.60 -16.66 20.69
C ASN A 112 5.13 -16.75 19.25
N LEU A 113 4.67 -17.72 18.44
CA LEU A 113 5.15 -17.95 17.07
C LEU A 113 4.00 -18.07 16.08
N THR A 114 3.90 -17.12 15.16
CA THR A 114 2.87 -17.08 14.11
C THR A 114 3.49 -17.11 12.72
N TYR A 115 2.95 -17.95 11.85
CA TYR A 115 3.28 -17.99 10.43
C TYR A 115 2.12 -17.42 9.60
N MET A 116 2.42 -16.49 8.70
CA MET A 116 1.45 -15.86 7.81
C MET A 116 1.82 -16.15 6.35
N VAL A 117 0.82 -16.45 5.53
CA VAL A 117 0.89 -16.41 4.07
C VAL A 117 -0.11 -15.39 3.55
N GLY A 118 0.29 -14.61 2.56
CA GLY A 118 -0.51 -13.53 2.01
C GLY A 118 -0.35 -13.43 0.51
N ALA A 119 -1.45 -13.15 -0.18
CA ALA A 119 -1.48 -12.84 -1.60
C ALA A 119 -2.21 -11.51 -1.81
N GLY A 120 -1.61 -10.63 -2.61
CA GLY A 120 -2.18 -9.34 -2.98
C GLY A 120 -2.22 -9.20 -4.51
N TYR A 121 -3.29 -8.62 -5.03
CA TYR A 121 -3.42 -8.28 -6.46
C TYR A 121 -3.78 -6.81 -6.60
N LEU A 122 -2.95 -6.06 -7.31
CA LEU A 122 -3.09 -4.63 -7.56
C LEU A 122 -3.57 -4.40 -8.99
N TRP A 123 -4.76 -3.84 -9.13
CA TRP A 123 -5.18 -3.15 -10.35
C TRP A 123 -4.53 -1.77 -10.37
N THR A 124 -3.40 -1.70 -11.07
CA THR A 124 -2.53 -0.52 -11.12
C THR A 124 -3.26 0.66 -11.73
N GLY A 125 -3.22 1.80 -11.03
CA GLY A 125 -3.81 3.04 -11.53
C GLY A 125 -2.87 3.82 -12.46
N ASP A 126 -3.47 4.76 -13.20
CA ASP A 126 -2.77 5.57 -14.19
C ASP A 126 -1.72 6.53 -13.61
N TYR A 127 -1.64 6.70 -12.28
CA TYR A 127 -0.55 7.44 -11.64
C TYR A 127 0.83 6.91 -12.07
N PHE A 128 0.93 5.59 -12.23
CA PHE A 128 2.18 4.93 -12.60
C PHE A 128 2.60 5.16 -14.07
N LYS A 129 1.77 5.84 -14.88
CA LYS A 129 2.17 6.36 -16.19
C LYS A 129 3.12 7.56 -16.09
N GLY A 130 3.20 8.19 -14.91
CA GLY A 130 4.03 9.38 -14.71
C GLY A 130 3.52 10.56 -15.55
N THR A 131 4.41 11.17 -16.33
CA THR A 131 4.10 12.36 -17.14
C THR A 131 3.73 12.07 -18.59
N ASN A 132 3.75 10.80 -19.01
CA ASN A 132 3.48 10.41 -20.40
C ASN A 132 2.29 9.43 -20.47
N SER A 133 1.18 9.87 -21.05
CA SER A 133 -0.04 9.07 -21.17
C SER A 133 0.10 7.86 -22.11
N ALA A 134 1.13 7.84 -22.96
CA ALA A 134 1.46 6.71 -23.83
C ALA A 134 2.15 5.54 -23.08
N ASN A 135 2.58 5.75 -21.84
CA ASN A 135 3.16 4.69 -21.03
C ASN A 135 2.11 3.59 -20.76
N LEU A 136 2.50 2.35 -21.01
CA LEU A 136 1.69 1.19 -20.68
C LEU A 136 1.94 0.81 -19.22
N ILE A 137 0.85 0.52 -18.51
CA ILE A 137 0.90 0.02 -17.14
C ILE A 137 0.35 -1.40 -17.11
N GLY A 138 1.00 -2.24 -16.30
CA GLY A 138 0.51 -3.57 -15.97
C GLY A 138 -0.02 -3.60 -14.54
N ASN A 139 -0.94 -4.53 -14.30
CA ASN A 139 -1.31 -4.91 -12.94
C ASN A 139 -0.17 -5.69 -12.28
N ASP A 140 -0.15 -5.71 -10.96
CA ASP A 140 0.90 -6.38 -10.19
C ASP A 140 0.31 -7.35 -9.16
N TYR A 141 1.11 -8.32 -8.73
CA TYR A 141 0.71 -9.26 -7.69
C TYR A 141 1.89 -9.66 -6.81
N ILE A 142 1.60 -9.98 -5.56
CA ILE A 142 2.57 -10.50 -4.62
C ILE A 142 2.06 -11.78 -3.98
N LEU A 143 2.99 -12.72 -3.78
CA LEU A 143 2.82 -13.83 -2.86
C LEU A 143 3.93 -13.72 -1.82
N MET A 144 3.57 -13.73 -0.54
CA MET A 144 4.53 -13.58 0.54
C MET A 144 4.22 -14.50 1.71
N ASN A 145 5.26 -14.76 2.50
CA ASN A 145 5.14 -15.43 3.77
C ASN A 145 5.96 -14.69 4.85
N LYS A 146 5.51 -14.76 6.10
CA LYS A 146 6.15 -14.12 7.24
C LYS A 146 6.10 -15.01 8.47
N LEU A 147 7.22 -15.12 9.18
CA LEU A 147 7.29 -15.71 10.51
C LEU A 147 7.47 -14.59 11.54
N SER A 148 6.60 -14.54 12.54
CA SER A 148 6.63 -13.53 13.61
C SER A 148 6.81 -14.22 14.96
N LEU A 149 7.86 -13.82 15.69
CA LEU A 149 8.20 -14.28 17.03
C LEU A 149 8.08 -13.11 18.01
N SER A 150 7.42 -13.32 19.15
CA SER A 150 7.38 -12.38 20.28
C SER A 150 8.09 -12.97 21.51
N PHE A 151 8.76 -12.12 22.30
CA PHE A 151 9.53 -12.51 23.49
C PHE A 151 8.84 -12.04 24.77
#